data_AF-A0A399U576-F1
#
_entry.id   AF-A0A399U576-F1
#
_cell.length_a   1.000
_cell.length_b   1.000
_cell.length_c   1.000
_cell.angle_alpha   90.00
_cell.angle_beta   90.00
_cell.angle_gamma   90.00
#
_symmetry.space_group_name_H-M   'P 1'
#
loop_
_entity.id
_entity.type
_entity.pdbx_description
1 polymer ?
#
loop_
_entity_poly.entity_id
_entity_poly.type
_entity_poly.pdbx_seq_one_letter_code
_entity_poly.pdbx_strand_id
1 'polypeptide(L)'
;ASLAASRMGCKVLLATINIEMLAFMPCNPSIGGSAKGIVVREVDALGGEMAKTIDKTYIQMKMLNTGKGPAVRALRAQADKELYSKEMRKTVENQENLTLRQTMIDKILVEDGKVVGVRTATHQEYAAKAVIVTTGTALRGEIIIGDLKYSSGPNHSLASINLADNLKELGLEIGRFKTGTPPRVKASSINYDVTEIQPGDA
;
A
#
# COMPACT_ATOMS: atom_id res chain seq x y z
N ALA A 1 -3.56 -1.97 -9.07
CA ALA A 1 -3.01 -1.49 -10.36
C ALA A 1 -2.37 -2.65 -11.13
N SER A 2 -1.22 -3.17 -10.68
CA SER A 2 -0.49 -4.24 -11.37
C SER A 2 -1.34 -5.49 -11.65
N LEU A 3 -2.01 -6.02 -10.61
CA LEU A 3 -2.92 -7.17 -10.74
C LEU A 3 -4.04 -6.92 -11.76
N ALA A 4 -4.62 -5.72 -11.78
CA ALA A 4 -5.70 -5.39 -12.71
C ALA A 4 -5.19 -5.40 -14.16
N ALA A 5 -4.09 -4.69 -14.43
CA ALA A 5 -3.50 -4.62 -15.76
C ALA A 5 -3.04 -6.00 -16.26
N SER A 6 -2.44 -6.83 -15.39
CA SER A 6 -1.99 -8.17 -15.78
C SER A 6 -3.15 -9.12 -16.04
N ARG A 7 -4.23 -9.04 -15.25
CA ARG A 7 -5.48 -9.80 -15.47
C ARG A 7 -6.21 -9.39 -16.76
N MET A 8 -5.99 -8.16 -17.23
CA MET A 8 -6.46 -7.69 -18.54
C MET A 8 -5.56 -8.13 -19.71
N GLY A 9 -4.51 -8.94 -19.46
CA GLY A 9 -3.62 -9.48 -20.49
C GLY A 9 -2.40 -8.64 -20.81
N CYS A 10 -2.16 -7.53 -20.10
CA CYS A 10 -0.95 -6.73 -20.28
C CYS A 10 0.25 -7.43 -19.62
N LYS A 11 1.42 -7.39 -20.26
CA LYS A 11 2.70 -7.73 -19.61
C LYS A 11 3.09 -6.60 -18.67
N VAL A 12 3.13 -6.87 -17.37
CA VAL A 12 3.34 -5.86 -16.31
C VAL A 12 4.60 -6.15 -15.53
N LEU A 13 5.41 -5.11 -15.32
CA LEU A 13 6.49 -5.09 -14.33
C LEU A 13 6.00 -4.32 -13.09
N LEU A 14 5.97 -4.98 -11.92
CA LEU A 14 5.81 -4.32 -10.63
C LEU A 14 7.18 -4.16 -9.97
N ALA A 15 7.67 -2.92 -9.94
CA ALA A 15 8.89 -2.56 -9.23
C ALA A 15 8.58 -2.15 -7.78
N THR A 16 9.37 -2.66 -6.83
CA THR A 16 9.30 -2.27 -5.41
C THR A 16 10.69 -2.12 -4.82
N ILE A 17 10.85 -1.22 -3.86
CA ILE A 17 12.12 -1.03 -3.13
C ILE A 17 12.45 -2.26 -2.29
N ASN A 18 11.43 -2.92 -1.74
CA ASN A 18 11.57 -4.12 -0.93
C ASN A 18 10.37 -5.06 -1.19
N ILE A 19 10.65 -6.30 -1.61
CA ILE A 19 9.62 -7.31 -1.87
C ILE A 19 8.91 -7.74 -0.57
N GLU A 20 9.62 -7.79 0.56
CA GLU A 20 9.04 -8.13 1.87
C GLU A 20 8.04 -7.08 2.38
N MET A 21 8.07 -5.88 1.80
CA MET A 21 7.14 -4.80 2.15
C MET A 21 5.94 -4.69 1.22
N LEU A 22 5.75 -5.65 0.31
CA LEU A 22 4.62 -5.64 -0.61
C LEU A 22 3.30 -5.74 0.16
N ALA A 23 2.45 -4.72 0.00
CA ALA A 23 1.19 -4.55 0.72
C ALA A 23 1.32 -4.55 2.25
N PHE A 24 2.49 -4.14 2.76
CA PHE A 24 2.71 -3.86 4.16
C PHE A 24 1.70 -2.82 4.68
N MET A 25 1.21 -3.02 5.91
CA MET A 25 0.30 -2.09 6.59
C MET A 25 1.05 -1.21 7.61
N PRO A 26 1.65 -0.08 7.21
CA PRO A 26 2.51 0.72 8.10
C PRO A 26 1.75 1.36 9.26
N CYS A 27 0.47 1.66 9.08
CA CYS A 27 -0.36 2.35 10.06
C CYS A 27 -1.27 1.37 10.84
N ASN A 28 -2.58 1.40 10.59
CA ASN A 28 -3.55 0.61 11.34
C ASN A 28 -3.57 -0.87 10.88
N PRO A 29 -3.60 -1.86 11.79
CA PRO A 29 -3.87 -3.27 11.46
C PRO A 29 -5.34 -3.52 11.07
N SER A 30 -5.95 -2.72 10.19
CA SER A 30 -7.34 -2.95 9.78
C SER A 30 -7.66 -2.50 8.38
N ILE A 31 -8.64 -3.18 7.78
CA ILE A 31 -9.25 -2.88 6.48
C ILE A 31 -10.75 -2.62 6.71
N GLY A 32 -11.31 -1.67 5.95
CA GLY A 32 -12.70 -1.25 6.11
C GLY A 32 -12.91 -0.11 7.12
N GLY A 33 -14.13 0.04 7.61
CA GLY A 33 -14.62 1.21 8.34
C GLY A 33 -15.73 1.96 7.60
N SER A 34 -16.33 3.00 8.18
CA SER A 34 -17.59 3.62 7.70
C SER A 34 -17.66 3.88 6.19
N ALA A 35 -16.65 4.54 5.60
CA ALA A 35 -16.57 4.71 4.14
C ALA A 35 -15.69 3.64 3.49
N LYS A 36 -14.58 3.28 4.15
CA LYS A 36 -13.56 2.37 3.61
C LYS A 36 -14.10 0.96 3.33
N GLY A 37 -15.03 0.47 4.15
CA GLY A 37 -15.62 -0.86 3.99
C GLY A 37 -16.44 -0.99 2.70
N ILE A 38 -17.11 0.10 2.30
CA ILE A 38 -17.85 0.17 1.03
C ILE A 38 -16.86 0.13 -0.13
N VAL A 39 -15.82 0.96 -0.09
CA VAL A 39 -14.77 0.98 -1.14
C VAL A 39 -14.07 -0.37 -1.28
N VAL A 40 -13.82 -1.08 -0.17
CA VAL A 40 -13.26 -2.45 -0.21
C VAL A 40 -14.17 -3.40 -0.99
N ARG A 41 -15.50 -3.31 -0.80
CA ARG A 41 -16.49 -4.12 -1.52
C ARG A 41 -16.62 -3.70 -2.99
N GLU A 42 -16.53 -2.41 -3.29
CA GLU A 42 -16.51 -1.93 -4.67
C GLU A 42 -15.26 -2.42 -5.42
N VAL A 43 -14.10 -2.37 -4.78
CA VAL A 43 -12.85 -2.92 -5.34
C VAL A 43 -12.99 -4.42 -5.61
N ASP A 44 -13.64 -5.16 -4.71
CA ASP A 44 -13.93 -6.60 -4.90
C ASP A 44 -14.87 -6.86 -6.08
N ALA A 45 -15.96 -6.09 -6.17
CA ALA A 45 -16.92 -6.18 -7.27
C ALA A 45 -16.28 -5.92 -8.64
N LEU A 46 -15.25 -5.07 -8.69
CA LEU A 46 -14.43 -4.81 -9.89
C LEU A 46 -13.35 -5.87 -10.15
N GLY A 47 -13.29 -6.96 -9.37
CA GLY A 47 -12.32 -8.03 -9.52
C GLY A 47 -10.97 -7.77 -8.85
N GLY A 48 -10.90 -6.80 -7.94
CA GLY A 48 -9.75 -6.51 -7.11
C GLY A 48 -9.46 -7.60 -6.07
N GLU A 49 -8.36 -7.42 -5.34
CA GLU A 49 -7.84 -8.45 -4.42
C GLU A 49 -8.03 -8.10 -2.94
N MET A 50 -8.26 -6.84 -2.61
CA MET A 50 -8.24 -6.35 -1.22
C MET A 50 -9.21 -7.09 -0.30
N ALA A 51 -10.46 -7.32 -0.74
CA ALA A 51 -11.46 -8.06 0.05
C ALA A 51 -11.08 -9.54 0.22
N LYS A 52 -10.66 -10.20 -0.86
CA LYS A 52 -10.24 -11.61 -0.84
C LYS A 52 -9.05 -11.85 0.06
N THR A 53 -8.09 -10.90 0.09
CA THR A 53 -6.95 -11.00 1.00
C THR A 53 -7.39 -10.81 2.44
N ILE A 54 -8.18 -9.78 2.77
CA ILE A 54 -8.59 -9.58 4.16
C ILE A 54 -9.46 -10.74 4.69
N ASP A 55 -10.32 -11.33 3.86
CA ASP A 55 -11.15 -12.48 4.24
C ASP A 55 -10.30 -13.71 4.61
N LYS A 56 -9.09 -13.84 4.06
CA LYS A 56 -8.14 -14.92 4.41
C LYS A 56 -7.30 -14.62 5.65
N THR A 57 -7.20 -13.36 6.07
CA THR A 57 -6.17 -12.91 7.03
C THR A 57 -6.72 -12.04 8.16
N TYR A 58 -8.04 -11.97 8.34
CA TYR A 58 -8.63 -11.22 9.44
C TYR A 58 -8.49 -11.98 10.76
N ILE A 59 -8.35 -11.23 11.84
CA ILE A 59 -8.35 -11.74 13.23
C ILE A 59 -9.72 -11.50 13.87
N GLN A 60 -10.36 -10.39 13.50
CA GLN A 60 -11.66 -9.97 14.01
C GLN A 60 -12.40 -9.20 12.91
N MET A 61 -13.70 -9.40 12.76
CA MET A 61 -14.55 -8.59 11.89
C MET A 61 -15.76 -8.05 12.65
N LYS A 62 -16.22 -6.84 12.28
CA LYS A 62 -17.39 -6.19 12.86
C LYS A 62 -18.11 -5.34 11.81
N MET A 63 -19.43 -5.31 11.89
CA MET A 63 -20.28 -4.36 11.21
C MET A 63 -20.41 -3.09 12.04
N LEU A 64 -20.08 -1.96 11.44
CA LEU A 64 -20.26 -0.65 12.05
C LEU A 64 -21.66 -0.11 11.79
N ASN A 65 -22.14 0.78 12.67
CA ASN A 65 -23.44 1.45 12.57
C ASN A 65 -24.65 0.49 12.53
N THR A 66 -24.58 -0.65 13.22
CA THR A 66 -25.66 -1.65 13.27
C THR A 66 -26.97 -1.13 13.86
N GLY A 67 -26.91 -0.19 14.80
CA GLY A 67 -28.06 0.52 15.36
C GLY A 67 -28.73 1.52 14.40
N LYS A 68 -28.22 1.67 13.17
CA LYS A 68 -28.81 2.49 12.11
C LYS A 68 -29.22 1.62 10.92
N GLY A 69 -29.95 2.23 9.98
CA GLY A 69 -30.42 1.55 8.77
C GLY A 69 -29.29 0.98 7.91
N PRO A 70 -29.57 -0.04 7.07
CA PRO A 70 -28.56 -0.73 6.26
C PRO A 70 -27.69 0.19 5.39
N ALA A 71 -28.24 1.31 4.91
CA ALA A 71 -27.56 2.27 4.03
C ALA A 71 -26.28 2.90 4.64
N VAL A 72 -26.12 2.90 5.96
CA VAL A 72 -24.96 3.50 6.65
C VAL A 72 -24.07 2.47 7.33
N ARG A 73 -24.34 1.17 7.12
CA ARG A 73 -23.55 0.08 7.69
C ARG A 73 -22.28 -0.13 6.87
N ALA A 74 -21.21 -0.52 7.55
CA ALA A 74 -19.94 -0.82 6.87
C ALA A 74 -19.12 -1.85 7.64
N LEU A 75 -18.50 -2.77 6.91
CA LEU A 75 -17.62 -3.77 7.49
C LEU A 75 -16.26 -3.17 7.87
N ARG A 76 -15.71 -3.63 8.98
CA ARG A 76 -14.35 -3.38 9.42
C ARG A 76 -13.74 -4.66 9.95
N ALA A 77 -12.55 -4.99 9.47
CA ALA A 77 -11.78 -6.14 9.90
C ALA A 77 -10.43 -5.72 10.47
N GLN A 78 -10.06 -6.27 11.63
CA GLN A 78 -8.67 -6.26 12.09
C GLN A 78 -7.91 -7.33 11.32
N ALA A 79 -6.76 -6.98 10.78
CA ALA A 79 -5.93 -7.85 9.95
C ALA A 79 -4.72 -8.34 10.73
N ASP A 80 -4.34 -9.60 10.52
CA ASP A 80 -2.95 -10.01 10.74
C ASP A 80 -2.10 -9.33 9.66
N LYS A 81 -1.24 -8.39 10.08
CA LYS A 81 -0.45 -7.56 9.16
C LYS A 81 0.54 -8.39 8.36
N GLU A 82 1.18 -9.37 8.99
CA GLU A 82 2.21 -10.17 8.36
C GLU A 82 1.56 -11.13 7.36
N LEU A 83 0.50 -11.81 7.79
CA LEU A 83 -0.23 -12.75 6.94
C LEU A 83 -0.86 -12.03 5.74
N TYR A 84 -1.45 -10.84 5.91
CA TYR A 84 -1.99 -10.06 4.80
C TYR A 84 -0.92 -9.72 3.76
N SER A 85 0.25 -9.25 4.22
CA SER A 85 1.38 -8.92 3.35
C SER A 85 1.87 -10.14 2.58
N LYS A 86 2.03 -11.28 3.27
CA LYS A 86 2.45 -12.55 2.67
C LYS A 86 1.44 -13.04 1.63
N GLU A 87 0.15 -12.96 1.92
CA GLU A 87 -0.87 -13.51 1.03
C GLU A 87 -1.12 -12.63 -0.20
N MET A 88 -0.97 -11.30 -0.06
CA MET A 88 -0.93 -10.41 -1.21
C MET A 88 0.33 -10.65 -2.07
N ARG A 89 1.50 -10.83 -1.45
CA ARG A 89 2.75 -11.15 -2.16
C ARG A 89 2.61 -12.45 -2.95
N LYS A 90 2.15 -13.52 -2.32
CA LYS A 90 1.88 -14.80 -2.99
C LYS A 90 0.92 -14.61 -4.17
N THR A 91 -0.12 -13.80 -4.02
CA THR A 91 -1.05 -13.51 -5.12
C THR A 91 -0.36 -12.80 -6.28
N VAL A 92 0.50 -11.83 -5.99
CA VAL A 92 1.28 -11.11 -7.00
C VAL A 92 2.30 -12.01 -7.70
N GLU A 93 3.03 -12.84 -6.95
CA GLU A 93 4.07 -13.72 -7.48
C GLU A 93 3.51 -14.82 -8.38
N ASN A 94 2.28 -15.27 -8.12
CA ASN A 94 1.60 -16.31 -8.91
C ASN A 94 0.70 -15.74 -10.02
N GLN A 95 0.62 -14.42 -10.19
CA GLN A 95 -0.25 -13.80 -11.18
C GLN A 95 0.41 -13.87 -12.57
N GLU A 96 -0.30 -14.49 -13.53
CA GLU A 96 0.12 -14.50 -14.93
C GLU A 96 0.27 -13.07 -15.47
N ASN A 97 1.25 -12.89 -16.37
CA ASN A 97 1.64 -11.62 -16.99
C ASN A 97 2.14 -10.55 -16.01
N LEU A 98 2.46 -10.90 -14.76
CA LEU A 98 2.99 -9.98 -13.76
C LEU A 98 4.37 -10.43 -13.26
N THR A 99 5.39 -9.60 -13.54
CA THR A 99 6.74 -9.79 -13.00
C THR A 99 6.94 -8.87 -11.80
N LEU A 100 7.21 -9.44 -10.63
CA LEU A 100 7.64 -8.68 -9.44
C LEU A 100 9.16 -8.52 -9.42
N ARG A 101 9.66 -7.29 -9.23
CA ARG A 101 11.09 -7.00 -9.20
C ARG A 101 11.44 -6.07 -8.05
N GLN A 102 12.43 -6.47 -7.24
CA GLN A 102 13.04 -5.55 -6.28
C GLN A 102 13.99 -4.61 -7.01
N THR A 103 13.58 -3.36 -7.17
CA THR A 103 14.41 -2.31 -7.76
C THR A 103 13.85 -0.94 -7.41
N MET A 104 14.75 0.04 -7.26
CA MET A 104 14.37 1.45 -7.16
C MET A 104 14.28 2.04 -8.57
N ILE A 105 13.16 2.69 -8.88
CA ILE A 105 13.00 3.45 -10.11
C ILE A 105 13.44 4.89 -9.84
N ASP A 106 14.34 5.39 -10.67
CA ASP A 106 14.92 6.73 -10.54
C ASP A 106 14.38 7.69 -11.60
N LYS A 107 14.06 7.19 -12.80
CA LYS A 107 13.56 8.03 -13.89
C LYS A 107 12.43 7.37 -14.66
N ILE A 108 11.46 8.17 -15.09
CA ILE A 108 10.51 7.85 -16.16
C ILE A 108 11.10 8.40 -17.45
N LEU A 109 11.20 7.54 -18.47
CA LEU A 109 11.74 7.89 -19.78
C LEU A 109 10.58 8.36 -20.67
N VAL A 110 10.76 9.54 -21.27
CA VAL A 110 9.74 10.20 -22.10
C VAL A 110 10.37 10.67 -23.40
N GLU A 111 9.74 10.33 -24.52
CA GLU A 111 10.12 10.76 -25.87
C GLU A 111 8.88 11.39 -26.53
N ASP A 112 9.03 12.57 -27.13
CA ASP A 112 7.94 13.30 -27.81
C ASP A 112 6.65 13.42 -26.96
N GLY A 113 6.81 13.66 -25.66
CA GLY A 113 5.70 13.77 -24.70
C GLY A 113 5.01 12.45 -24.34
N LYS A 114 5.58 11.30 -24.74
CA LYS A 114 5.05 9.96 -24.45
C LYS A 114 6.01 9.16 -23.59
N VAL A 115 5.47 8.43 -22.62
CA VAL A 115 6.26 7.50 -21.82
C VAL A 115 6.73 6.34 -22.69
N VAL A 116 8.03 6.07 -22.66
CA VAL A 116 8.66 4.94 -23.36
C VAL A 116 9.24 3.90 -22.41
N GLY A 117 9.39 4.23 -21.13
CA GLY A 117 9.91 3.30 -20.14
C GLY A 117 10.27 3.92 -18.79
N VAL A 118 11.06 3.18 -18.02
CA VAL A 118 11.64 3.61 -16.75
C VAL A 118 13.10 3.20 -16.66
N ARG A 119 13.91 3.97 -15.92
CA ARG A 119 15.28 3.64 -15.57
C ARG A 119 15.41 3.44 -14.07
N THR A 120 16.11 2.39 -13.68
CA THR A 120 16.40 2.07 -12.28
C THR A 120 17.59 2.86 -11.73
N ALA A 121 17.77 2.84 -10.41
CA ALA A 121 18.96 3.35 -9.75
C ALA A 121 20.27 2.64 -10.16
N THR A 122 20.17 1.43 -10.72
CA THR A 122 21.30 0.68 -11.29
C THR A 122 21.48 0.91 -12.79
N HIS A 123 20.86 1.97 -13.34
CA HIS A 123 20.88 2.34 -14.76
C HIS A 123 20.27 1.31 -15.72
N GLN A 124 19.54 0.32 -15.22
CA GLN A 124 18.81 -0.61 -16.06
C GLN A 124 17.54 0.06 -16.59
N GLU A 125 17.24 -0.14 -17.87
CA GLU A 125 16.05 0.40 -18.51
C GLU A 125 15.03 -0.68 -18.81
N TYR A 126 13.76 -0.36 -18.59
CA TYR A 126 12.63 -1.20 -18.90
C TYR A 126 11.67 -0.42 -19.79
N ALA A 127 11.47 -0.90 -21.02
CA ALA A 127 10.50 -0.31 -21.94
C ALA A 127 9.07 -0.54 -21.42
N ALA A 128 8.24 0.50 -21.48
CA ALA A 128 6.85 0.45 -21.05
C ALA A 128 6.00 1.46 -21.82
N LYS A 129 4.80 1.05 -22.21
CA LYS A 129 3.84 1.94 -22.90
C LYS A 129 3.07 2.85 -21.94
N ALA A 130 3.06 2.51 -20.66
CA ALA A 130 2.41 3.25 -19.59
C ALA A 130 3.13 2.97 -18.26
N VAL A 131 3.17 3.97 -17.38
CA VAL A 131 3.76 3.87 -16.04
C VAL A 131 2.75 4.36 -15.02
N ILE A 132 2.50 3.54 -14.00
CA ILE A 132 1.62 3.90 -12.87
C ILE A 132 2.51 4.11 -11.65
N VAL A 133 2.52 5.34 -11.11
CA VAL A 133 3.35 5.71 -9.95
C VAL A 133 2.55 5.56 -8.66
N THR A 134 2.97 4.63 -7.79
CA THR A 134 2.34 4.37 -6.48
C THR A 134 3.37 4.36 -5.35
N THR A 135 4.18 5.41 -5.25
CA THR A 135 5.32 5.51 -4.32
C THR A 135 4.91 5.61 -2.84
N GLY A 136 3.62 5.81 -2.56
CA GLY A 136 3.12 6.00 -1.20
C GLY A 136 3.89 7.11 -0.47
N THR A 137 4.30 6.85 0.76
CA THR A 137 5.07 7.80 1.59
C THR A 137 6.58 7.71 1.37
N ALA A 138 7.07 6.98 0.34
CA ALA A 138 8.49 6.82 0.08
C ALA A 138 9.09 7.96 -0.77
N LEU A 139 8.28 8.65 -1.59
CA LEU A 139 8.76 9.72 -2.48
C LEU A 139 9.21 10.94 -1.67
N ARG A 140 10.52 11.20 -1.65
CA ARG A 140 11.18 12.19 -0.74
C ARG A 140 10.65 12.09 0.70
N GLY A 141 10.44 10.85 1.15
CA GLY A 141 9.94 10.50 2.47
C GLY A 141 10.86 10.99 3.58
N GLU A 142 10.25 11.42 4.69
CA GLU A 142 10.96 11.95 5.84
C GLU A 142 10.23 11.56 7.12
N ILE A 143 10.98 11.04 8.09
CA ILE A 143 10.48 10.68 9.41
C ILE A 143 10.79 11.83 10.37
N ILE A 144 9.80 12.18 11.18
CA ILE A 144 9.87 13.25 12.18
C ILE A 144 9.45 12.68 13.54
N ILE A 145 10.37 12.73 14.51
CA ILE A 145 10.16 12.26 15.89
C ILE A 145 10.65 13.37 16.83
N GLY A 146 9.74 14.19 17.35
CA GLY A 146 10.12 15.38 18.10
C GLY A 146 10.91 16.36 17.23
N ASP A 147 12.13 16.66 17.65
CA ASP A 147 13.14 17.46 16.94
C ASP A 147 13.97 16.65 15.93
N LEU A 148 14.00 15.32 16.06
CA LEU A 148 14.72 14.44 15.13
C LEU A 148 13.99 14.36 13.79
N LYS A 149 14.74 14.58 12.71
CA LYS A 149 14.25 14.51 11.32
C LYS A 149 15.27 13.84 10.42
N TYR A 150 14.85 12.82 9.67
CA TYR A 150 15.73 12.10 8.74
C TYR A 150 15.00 11.55 7.52
N SER A 151 15.72 11.42 6.40
CA SER A 151 15.19 10.88 5.14
C SER A 151 14.96 9.38 5.26
N SER A 152 13.72 8.94 5.08
CA SER A 152 13.34 7.53 5.10
C SER A 152 11.91 7.33 4.59
N GLY A 153 11.64 6.18 3.99
CA GLY A 153 10.28 5.71 3.75
C GLY A 153 9.67 5.07 5.01
N PRO A 154 8.49 4.43 4.89
CA PRO A 154 7.86 3.78 6.02
C PRO A 154 8.76 2.65 6.58
N ASN A 155 8.75 2.45 7.89
CA ASN A 155 9.46 1.35 8.56
C ASN A 155 10.96 1.28 8.22
N HIS A 156 11.63 2.44 8.22
CA HIS A 156 13.07 2.57 7.93
C HIS A 156 13.48 2.14 6.51
N SER A 157 12.54 2.07 5.56
CA SER A 157 12.87 1.81 4.16
C SER A 157 13.63 2.98 3.54
N LEU A 158 14.27 2.74 2.40
CA LEU A 158 14.85 3.81 1.59
C LEU A 158 13.76 4.77 1.10
N ALA A 159 14.09 6.06 1.05
CA ALA A 159 13.29 7.07 0.37
C ALA A 159 13.66 7.12 -1.12
N SER A 160 12.69 7.38 -1.99
CA SER A 160 12.91 7.61 -3.42
C SER A 160 13.06 9.11 -3.66
N ILE A 161 14.31 9.57 -3.84
CA ILE A 161 14.64 10.99 -4.02
C ILE A 161 14.68 11.33 -5.51
N ASN A 162 15.48 10.58 -6.28
CA ASN A 162 15.73 10.83 -7.69
C ASN A 162 14.45 10.84 -8.54
N LEU A 163 13.51 9.94 -8.25
CA LEU A 163 12.22 9.92 -8.97
C LEU A 163 11.42 11.20 -8.75
N ALA A 164 11.47 11.80 -7.57
CA ALA A 164 10.74 13.04 -7.29
C ALA A 164 11.32 14.21 -8.07
N ASP A 165 12.65 14.26 -8.19
CA ASP A 165 13.32 15.28 -8.98
C ASP A 165 13.04 15.08 -10.47
N ASN A 166 13.05 13.84 -10.95
CA ASN A 166 12.65 13.52 -12.31
C ASN A 166 11.18 13.90 -12.62
N LEU A 167 10.24 13.69 -11.70
CA LEU A 167 8.85 14.12 -11.90
C LEU A 167 8.74 15.65 -12.05
N LYS A 168 9.56 16.42 -11.32
CA LYS A 168 9.64 17.87 -11.50
C LYS A 168 10.25 18.28 -12.83
N GLU A 169 11.31 17.59 -13.27
CA GLU A 169 11.93 17.79 -14.59
C GLU A 169 10.90 17.56 -15.71
N LEU A 170 9.98 16.61 -15.51
CA LEU A 170 8.86 16.33 -16.42
C LEU A 170 7.69 17.33 -16.31
N GLY A 171 7.84 18.40 -15.51
CA GLY A 171 6.86 19.48 -15.38
C GLY A 171 5.76 19.25 -14.35
N LEU A 172 5.89 18.25 -13.45
CA LEU A 172 4.91 18.03 -12.39
C LEU A 172 5.23 18.84 -11.13
N GLU A 173 4.20 19.46 -10.56
CA GLU A 173 4.30 20.10 -9.25
C GLU A 173 4.32 19.06 -8.12
N ILE A 174 5.26 19.21 -7.19
CA ILE A 174 5.42 18.29 -6.05
C ILE A 174 5.15 19.03 -4.74
N GLY A 175 4.00 18.72 -4.13
CA GLY A 175 3.66 19.12 -2.76
C GLY A 175 4.19 18.15 -1.70
N ARG A 176 4.09 18.54 -0.42
CA ARG A 176 4.40 17.67 0.73
C ARG A 176 3.19 17.55 1.65
N PHE A 177 2.82 16.32 1.96
CA PHE A 177 1.84 16.02 3.00
C PHE A 177 2.52 15.36 4.20
N LYS A 178 1.88 15.50 5.38
CA LYS A 178 2.35 14.90 6.63
C LYS A 178 1.23 14.08 7.24
N THR A 179 1.57 12.88 7.70
CA THR A 179 0.66 11.98 8.45
C THR A 179 1.38 11.40 9.64
N GLY A 180 0.67 11.14 10.74
CA GLY A 180 1.22 10.46 11.92
C GLY A 180 0.81 8.99 12.02
N THR A 181 1.59 8.21 12.76
CA THR A 181 1.20 6.88 13.25
C THR A 181 1.39 6.85 14.77
N PRO A 182 0.51 6.18 15.54
CA PRO A 182 0.77 5.96 16.96
C PRO A 182 2.01 5.07 17.16
N PRO A 183 2.63 5.10 18.37
CA PRO A 183 3.68 4.16 18.73
C PRO A 183 3.16 2.72 18.73
N ARG A 184 4.08 1.75 18.73
CA ARG A 184 3.77 0.34 18.98
C ARG A 184 4.14 0.03 20.43
N VAL A 185 3.21 -0.58 21.17
CA VAL A 185 3.37 -0.90 22.59
C VAL A 185 3.51 -2.42 22.74
N LYS A 186 4.36 -2.87 23.67
CA LYS A 186 4.55 -4.29 23.97
C LYS A 186 3.28 -4.85 24.62
N ALA A 187 2.66 -5.86 24.02
CA ALA A 187 1.39 -6.39 24.50
C ALA A 187 1.42 -6.84 25.97
N SER A 188 2.55 -7.42 26.41
CA SER A 188 2.73 -7.90 27.79
C SER A 188 2.93 -6.78 28.83
N SER A 189 3.08 -5.53 28.42
CA SER A 189 3.21 -4.39 29.35
C SER A 189 1.88 -3.68 29.61
N ILE A 190 0.78 -4.18 29.04
CA ILE A 190 -0.55 -3.59 29.19
C ILE A 190 -1.27 -4.35 30.31
N ASN A 191 -1.85 -3.62 31.27
CA ASN A 191 -2.80 -4.17 32.22
C ASN A 191 -4.17 -4.27 31.55
N TYR A 192 -4.59 -5.47 31.13
CA TYR A 192 -5.88 -5.67 30.47
C TYR A 192 -7.06 -5.72 31.46
N ASP A 193 -6.82 -5.92 32.76
CA ASP A 193 -7.88 -6.02 33.77
C ASP A 193 -8.65 -4.71 33.94
N VAL A 194 -8.04 -3.58 33.57
CA VAL A 194 -8.65 -2.25 33.59
C VAL A 194 -9.21 -1.82 32.22
N THR A 195 -9.24 -2.74 31.25
CA THR A 195 -9.72 -2.47 29.89
C THR A 195 -11.05 -3.15 29.60
N GLU A 196 -11.81 -2.63 28.63
CA GLU A 196 -13.05 -3.23 28.16
C GLU A 196 -12.80 -4.07 26.90
N ILE A 197 -13.25 -5.33 26.90
CA ILE A 197 -13.17 -6.20 25.73
C ILE A 197 -14.17 -5.73 24.67
N GLN A 198 -13.68 -5.54 23.44
CA GLN A 198 -14.51 -5.23 22.27
C GLN A 198 -14.42 -6.39 21.27
N PRO A 199 -15.34 -7.37 21.31
CA PRO A 199 -15.31 -8.53 20.43
C PRO A 199 -15.74 -8.17 19.00
N GLY A 200 -15.48 -9.10 18.07
CA GLY A 200 -16.08 -9.05 16.74
C GLY A 200 -17.56 -9.42 16.78
N ASP A 201 -18.23 -9.27 15.64
CA ASP A 201 -19.58 -9.82 15.47
C ASP A 201 -19.49 -11.34 15.22
N ALA A 202 -20.52 -12.07 15.68
CA ALA A 202 -20.64 -13.53 15.49
C ALA A 202 -21.10 -13.90 14.08
#